data_AF-Q7M426-F1
#
_entry.id   AF-Q7M426-F1
#
_cell.length_a   1.000
_cell.length_b   1.000
_cell.length_c   1.000
_cell.angle_alpha   90.00
_cell.angle_beta   90.00
_cell.angle_gamma   90.00
#
_symmetry.space_group_name_H-M   'P 1'
#
loop_
_entity.id
_entity.type
_entity.pdbx_description
1 polymer ?
#
loop_
_entity_poly.entity_id
_entity_poly.type
_entity_poly.pdbx_seq_one_letter_code
_entity_poly.pdbx_strand_id
1 'polypeptide(L)' 'VTCDLLSLQIKGIAINDSACAAHCLAMRRKGGSCKQGVCVCRN' A
#
# COMPACT_ATOMS: atom_id res chain seq x y z
N VAL A 1 4.34 -5.48 1.69
CA VAL A 1 3.34 -5.24 0.63
C VAL A 1 4.01 -4.57 -0.56
N THR A 2 4.23 -5.33 -1.65
CA THR A 2 4.72 -4.78 -2.91
C THR A 2 3.53 -4.18 -3.67
N CYS A 3 3.72 -3.00 -4.25
CA CYS A 3 2.73 -2.30 -5.06
C CYS A 3 3.06 -2.50 -6.55
N ASP A 4 3.34 -3.73 -6.99
CA ASP A 4 3.76 -3.94 -8.36
C ASP A 4 2.63 -3.63 -9.36
N LEU A 5 3.01 -3.03 -10.49
CA LEU A 5 2.16 -2.54 -11.59
C LEU A 5 1.19 -3.61 -12.14
N LEU A 6 1.52 -4.91 -11.96
CA LEU A 6 0.81 -6.03 -12.58
C LEU A 6 -0.20 -6.77 -11.67
N SER A 7 -0.12 -6.68 -10.34
CA SER A 7 -0.89 -7.59 -9.46
C SER A 7 -2.12 -6.93 -8.84
N LEU A 8 -3.27 -7.33 -9.38
CA LEU A 8 -4.65 -7.05 -8.95
C LEU A 8 -5.23 -5.71 -9.39
N GLN A 9 -5.27 -5.56 -10.71
CA GLN A 9 -6.44 -5.09 -11.48
C GLN A 9 -7.73 -5.86 -11.13
N ILE A 10 -8.07 -6.06 -9.84
CA ILE A 10 -9.46 -6.36 -9.46
C ILE A 10 -10.22 -5.04 -9.63
N LYS A 11 -10.55 -4.75 -10.89
CA LYS A 11 -11.64 -3.91 -11.34
C LYS A 11 -11.74 -2.53 -10.67
N GLY A 12 -10.71 -1.70 -10.88
CA GLY A 12 -10.84 -0.24 -10.79
C GLY A 12 -10.82 0.38 -9.40
N ILE A 13 -10.44 -0.35 -8.35
CA ILE A 13 -10.25 0.22 -7.01
C ILE A 13 -8.78 0.08 -6.65
N ALA A 14 -8.09 1.20 -6.45
CA ALA A 14 -6.72 1.25 -5.95
C ALA A 14 -6.65 0.79 -4.49
N ILE A 15 -6.86 -0.51 -4.24
CA ILE A 15 -6.84 -1.14 -2.92
C ILE A 15 -5.42 -1.04 -2.30
N ASN A 16 -4.41 -0.73 -3.11
CA ASN A 16 -2.99 -0.80 -2.76
C ASN A 16 -2.57 0.23 -1.71
N ASP A 17 -2.94 1.51 -1.88
CA ASP A 17 -2.60 2.53 -0.90
C ASP A 17 -3.31 2.28 0.42
N SER A 18 -4.57 1.81 0.38
CA SER A 18 -5.31 1.41 1.57
C SER A 18 -4.68 0.19 2.25
N ALA A 19 -4.25 -0.83 1.49
CA ALA A 19 -3.59 -2.02 2.03
C ALA A 19 -2.20 -1.68 2.60
N CYS A 20 -1.42 -0.86 1.90
CA CYS A 20 -0.16 -0.32 2.40
C CYS A 20 -0.38 0.50 3.67
N ALA A 21 -1.36 1.41 3.68
CA ALA A 21 -1.70 2.20 4.84
C ALA A 21 -2.16 1.34 6.03
N ALA A 22 -3.06 0.38 5.81
CA ALA A 22 -3.53 -0.55 6.82
C ALA A 22 -2.38 -1.42 7.37
N HIS A 23 -1.49 -1.91 6.51
CA HIS A 23 -0.31 -2.65 6.90
C HIS A 23 0.63 -1.81 7.79
N CYS A 24 0.89 -0.57 7.39
CA CYS A 24 1.70 0.35 8.18
C CYS A 24 1.01 0.72 9.50
N LEU A 25 -0.30 0.92 9.52
CA LEU A 25 -1.09 1.16 10.74
C LEU A 25 -1.02 -0.05 11.69
N ALA A 26 -1.12 -1.27 11.17
CA ALA A 26 -0.94 -2.49 11.95
C ALA A 26 0.47 -2.58 12.58
N MET A 27 1.49 -2.05 11.90
CA MET A 27 2.85 -1.89 12.42
C MET A 27 3.03 -0.67 13.34
N ARG A 28 1.96 -0.03 13.82
CA ARG A 28 2.00 1.17 14.66
C ARG A 28 2.68 2.39 14.01
N ARG A 29 2.65 2.48 12.68
CA ARG A 29 3.09 3.65 11.90
C ARG A 29 1.89 4.55 11.60
N LYS A 30 2.10 5.81 11.19
CA LYS A 30 1.03 6.75 10.78
C LYS A 30 0.35 6.42 9.44
N GLY A 31 0.51 5.19 8.95
CA GLY A 31 0.08 4.76 7.63
C GLY A 31 1.22 4.73 6.61
N GLY A 32 0.88 4.58 5.35
CA GLY A 32 1.84 4.41 4.27
C GLY A 32 1.22 4.69 2.92
N SER A 33 2.05 4.76 1.90
CA SER A 33 1.61 4.90 0.52
C SER A 33 2.57 4.19 -0.42
N CYS A 34 2.08 3.83 -1.61
CA CYS A 34 2.90 3.19 -2.63
C CYS A 34 3.79 4.24 -3.33
N LYS A 35 5.11 4.01 -3.35
CA LYS A 35 6.10 4.79 -4.09
C LYS A 35 6.86 3.83 -5.01
N GLN A 36 6.77 4.03 -6.33
CA GLN A 36 7.51 3.22 -7.32
C GLN A 36 7.37 1.69 -7.11
N GLY A 37 6.17 1.23 -6.76
CA GLY A 37 5.94 -0.18 -6.49
C GLY A 37 6.34 -0.69 -5.11
N VAL A 38 6.83 0.18 -4.23
CA VAL A 38 7.20 -0.16 -2.86
C VAL A 38 6.27 0.56 -1.90
N CYS A 39 5.67 -0.17 -0.95
CA CYS A 39 4.95 0.47 0.14
C CYS A 39 5.91 1.16 1.10
N VAL A 40 5.76 2.46 1.25
CA VAL A 40 6.54 3.28 2.18
C VAL A 40 5.68 3.64 3.37
N CYS A 41 6.00 3.09 4.54
CA CYS A 41 5.37 3.47 5.80
C CYS A 41 5.95 4.78 6.32
N ARG A 42 5.07 5.68 6.76
CA ARG A 42 5.41 6.95 7.42
C ARG A 42 5.32 6.77 8.93
N ASN A 43 6.37 7.11 9.67
CA ASN A 43 6.33 7.15 11.14
C ASN A 43 5.38 8.23 11.64
#